data_AF-A0A1F8T9X9-F1
#
_entry.id   AF-A0A1F8T9X9-F1
#
_cell.length_a   1.000
_cell.length_b   1.000
_cell.length_c   1.000
_cell.angle_alpha   90.00
_cell.angle_beta   90.00
_cell.angle_gamma   90.00
#
_symmetry.space_group_name_H-M   'P 1'
#
loop_
_entity.id
_entity.type
_entity.pdbx_description
1 polymer ?
#
loop_
_entity_poly.entity_id
_entity_poly.type
_entity_poly.pdbx_seq_one_letter_code
_entity_poly.pdbx_strand_id
1 'polypeptide(L)'
;MSTVNLVLDIILVGASVWMVATVSGLGGIVGRTLNLITIGAVVLGLAHLLATLMHRFTPMESSTESFIHRLIVLSGFVLLVVGFRRIRELKA
;
A
#
# COMPACT_ATOMS: atom_id res chain seq x y z
N MET A 1 15.70 7.89 15.33
CA MET A 1 15.23 7.38 14.03
C MET A 1 13.91 6.61 14.14
N SER A 2 13.77 5.60 15.02
CA SER A 2 12.52 4.81 15.15
C SER A 2 11.22 5.63 15.31
N THR A 3 11.19 6.65 16.17
CA THR A 3 10.02 7.53 16.34
C THR A 3 9.67 8.32 15.08
N VAL A 4 10.68 8.75 14.31
CA VAL A 4 10.48 9.48 13.06
C VAL A 4 9.88 8.56 12.00
N ASN A 5 10.42 7.34 11.87
CA ASN A 5 9.89 6.33 10.95
C ASN A 5 8.42 6.02 11.26
N LEU A 6 8.07 5.85 12.54
CA LEU A 6 6.68 5.62 12.95
C LEU A 6 5.74 6.77 12.55
N VAL A 7 6.17 8.03 12.72
CA VAL A 7 5.37 9.20 12.31
C VAL A 7 5.21 9.22 10.78
N LEU A 8 6.28 8.97 10.03
CA LEU A 8 6.23 8.90 8.57
C LEU A 8 5.30 7.79 8.08
N ASP A 9 5.31 6.62 8.74
CA ASP A 9 4.44 5.51 8.37
C ASP A 9 2.97 5.80 8.67
N ILE A 10 2.67 6.49 9.78
CA ILE A 10 1.30 6.95 10.08
C ILE A 10 0.83 7.92 8.99
N ILE A 11 1.68 8.87 8.59
CA ILE A 11 1.37 9.81 7.51
C ILE A 11 1.17 9.06 6.18
N LEU A 12 2.02 8.08 5.88
CA LEU A 12 1.93 7.26 4.67
C LEU A 12 0.61 6.47 4.62
N VAL A 13 0.23 5.82 5.72
CA VAL A 13 -1.06 5.12 5.83
C VAL A 13 -2.22 6.11 5.69
N GLY A 14 -2.17 7.25 6.39
CA GLY A 14 -3.19 8.30 6.26
C GLY A 14 -3.34 8.81 4.82
N ALA A 15 -2.23 9.06 4.13
CA ALA A 15 -2.21 9.48 2.73
C ALA A 15 -2.82 8.41 1.82
N SER A 16 -2.47 7.13 2.01
CA SER A 16 -3.04 6.03 1.22
C SER A 16 -4.56 5.86 1.43
N VAL A 17 -5.06 6.05 2.66
CA VAL A 17 -6.50 6.03 2.94
C VAL A 17 -7.19 7.23 2.31
N TRP A 18 -6.57 8.41 2.34
CA TRP A 18 -7.11 9.59 1.66
C TRP A 18 -7.19 9.37 0.14
N MET A 19 -6.25 8.66 -0.48
CA MET A 19 -6.37 8.30 -1.90
C MET A 19 -7.68 7.57 -2.19
N VAL A 20 -8.10 6.63 -1.34
CA VAL A 20 -9.38 5.90 -1.49
C VAL A 20 -10.57 6.86 -1.45
N ALA A 21 -10.62 7.75 -0.46
CA ALA A 21 -11.69 8.75 -0.35
C ALA A 21 -11.71 9.72 -1.54
N THR A 22 -10.55 10.00 -2.13
CA THR A 22 -10.42 10.89 -3.30
C THR A 22 -11.00 10.24 -4.56
N VAL A 23 -10.83 8.93 -4.74
CA VAL A 23 -11.30 8.21 -5.94
C VAL A 23 -12.70 7.63 -5.79
N SER A 24 -13.28 7.57 -4.59
CA SER A 24 -14.58 6.92 -4.32
C SER A 24 -15.77 7.57 -5.02
N GLY A 25 -15.64 8.82 -5.47
CA GLY A 25 -16.65 9.53 -6.27
C GLY A 25 -16.62 9.20 -7.76
N LEU A 26 -15.61 8.46 -8.23
CA LEU A 26 -15.46 8.13 -9.64
C LEU A 26 -16.29 6.87 -9.97
N GLY A 27 -17.23 7.03 -10.90
CA GLY A 27 -18.08 5.94 -11.38
C GLY A 27 -17.43 5.13 -12.51
N GLY A 28 -18.14 4.07 -12.93
CA GLY A 28 -17.78 3.28 -14.11
C GLY A 28 -16.49 2.48 -13.96
N ILE A 29 -15.93 2.07 -15.11
CA ILE A 29 -14.74 1.21 -15.15
C ILE A 29 -13.49 1.96 -14.68
N VAL A 30 -13.41 3.27 -14.95
CA VAL A 30 -12.32 4.14 -14.48
C VAL A 30 -12.27 4.17 -12.96
N GLY A 31 -13.41 4.41 -12.29
CA GLY A 31 -13.50 4.40 -10.83
C GLY A 31 -13.15 3.06 -10.20
N ARG A 32 -13.68 1.95 -10.73
CA ARG A 32 -13.31 0.60 -10.27
C ARG A 32 -11.81 0.33 -10.39
N THR A 33 -11.20 0.83 -11.46
CA THR A 33 -9.77 0.63 -11.72
C THR A 33 -8.91 1.48 -10.79
N LEU A 34 -9.26 2.74 -10.58
CA LEU A 34 -8.60 3.62 -9.62
C LEU A 34 -8.78 3.13 -8.18
N ASN A 35 -9.94 2.58 -7.82
CA ASN A 35 -10.13 1.90 -6.53
C ASN A 35 -9.16 0.74 -6.36
N LEU A 36 -8.93 -0.06 -7.40
CA LEU A 36 -7.97 -1.18 -7.31
C LEU A 36 -6.52 -0.70 -7.12
N ILE A 37 -6.13 0.39 -7.79
CA ILE A 37 -4.82 1.03 -7.60
C ILE A 37 -4.68 1.59 -6.18
N THR A 38 -5.70 2.29 -5.69
CA THR A 38 -5.66 2.90 -4.34
C THR A 38 -5.66 1.84 -3.24
N ILE A 39 -6.35 0.70 -3.42
CA ILE A 39 -6.22 -0.45 -2.51
C ILE A 39 -4.76 -0.96 -2.50
N GLY A 40 -4.10 -1.04 -3.65
CA GLY A 40 -2.67 -1.37 -3.73
C GLY A 40 -1.80 -0.38 -2.94
N ALA A 41 -2.06 0.91 -3.04
CA ALA A 41 -1.37 1.95 -2.27
C ALA A 41 -1.60 1.82 -0.76
N VAL A 42 -2.81 1.45 -0.32
CA VAL A 42 -3.11 1.17 1.10
C VAL A 42 -2.32 -0.03 1.60
N VAL A 43 -2.26 -1.12 0.83
CA VAL A 43 -1.45 -2.30 1.19
C VAL A 43 0.02 -1.92 1.34
N LEU A 44 0.56 -1.09 0.44
CA LEU A 44 1.94 -0.59 0.54
C LEU A 44 2.14 0.25 1.80
N GLY A 45 1.24 1.19 2.10
CA GLY A 45 1.35 2.03 3.30
C GLY A 45 1.33 1.19 4.58
N LEU A 46 0.40 0.23 4.66
CA LEU A 46 0.29 -0.68 5.80
C LEU A 46 1.53 -1.58 5.95
N ALA A 47 2.19 -1.98 4.85
CA ALA A 47 3.40 -2.79 4.90
C ALA A 47 4.57 -2.09 5.62
N HIS A 48 4.67 -0.77 5.48
CA HIS A 48 5.71 0.04 6.14
C HIS A 48 5.40 0.18 7.64
N LEU A 49 4.17 0.56 7.97
CA LEU A 49 3.73 0.65 9.36
C LEU A 49 3.88 -0.68 10.09
N LEU A 50 3.50 -1.79 9.44
CA LEU A 50 3.66 -3.13 10.01
C LEU A 50 5.14 -3.47 10.27
N ALA A 51 6.04 -3.15 9.34
CA ALA A 51 7.48 -3.39 9.55
C ALA A 51 8.01 -2.60 10.75
N THR A 52 7.68 -1.30 10.86
CA THR A 52 8.10 -0.48 12.01
C THR A 52 7.53 -1.01 13.33
N LEU A 53 6.29 -1.51 13.34
CA LEU A 53 5.68 -2.12 14.53
C LEU A 53 6.29 -3.48 14.87
N MET A 54 6.52 -4.34 13.87
CA MET A 54 7.18 -5.64 14.06
C MET A 54 8.57 -5.46 14.64
N HIS A 55 9.36 -4.54 14.09
CA HIS A 55 10.69 -4.22 14.60
C HIS A 55 10.67 -3.73 16.05
N ARG A 56 9.59 -3.05 16.47
CA ARG A 56 9.46 -2.45 17.80
C ARG A 56 8.93 -3.41 18.87
N PHE A 57 7.98 -4.27 18.50
CA PHE A 57 7.22 -5.07 19.47
C PHE A 57 7.49 -6.58 19.38
N THR A 58 8.07 -7.05 18.28
CA THR A 58 8.26 -8.49 18.04
C THR A 58 9.75 -8.81 18.01
N PRO A 59 10.27 -9.64 18.93
CA PRO A 59 11.63 -10.15 18.83
C PRO A 59 11.68 -11.22 17.74
N MET A 60 11.78 -10.78 16.49
CA MET A 60 11.83 -11.64 15.31
C MET A 60 13.18 -11.51 14.63
N GLU A 61 13.65 -12.57 13.98
CA GLU A 61 14.91 -12.50 13.23
C GLU A 61 14.78 -11.50 12.07
N SER A 62 15.78 -10.63 11.91
CA SER A 62 15.78 -9.54 10.92
C SER A 62 15.60 -10.02 9.46
N SER A 63 16.08 -11.23 9.16
CA SER A 63 15.91 -11.88 7.85
C SER A 63 14.44 -12.20 7.56
N THR A 64 13.72 -12.71 8.56
CA THR A 64 12.32 -13.12 8.42
C THR A 64 11.41 -11.89 8.38
N GLU A 65 11.68 -10.88 9.21
CA GLU A 65 10.98 -9.59 9.16
C GLU A 65 11.08 -8.96 7.76
N SER A 66 12.30 -8.86 7.21
CA SER A 66 12.53 -8.34 5.87
C SER A 66 11.85 -9.17 4.79
N PHE A 67 11.81 -10.50 4.93
CA PHE A 67 11.15 -11.38 3.96
C PHE A 67 9.63 -11.14 3.94
N ILE A 68 8.99 -11.09 5.11
CA ILE A 68 7.55 -10.83 5.24
C ILE A 68 7.20 -9.44 4.68
N HIS A 69 7.97 -8.41 5.04
CA HIS A 69 7.76 -7.07 4.52
C HIS A 69 7.80 -7.05 2.98
N ARG A 70 8.79 -7.71 2.35
CA ARG A 70 8.90 -7.80 0.89
C ARG A 70 7.73 -8.51 0.23
N LEU A 71 7.20 -9.58 0.84
CA LEU A 71 6.02 -10.27 0.31
C LEU A 71 4.79 -9.35 0.30
N ILE A 72 4.55 -8.61 1.39
CA ILE A 72 3.42 -7.69 1.48
C ILE A 72 3.60 -6.54 0.47
N VAL A 73 4.79 -5.94 0.41
CA VAL A 73 5.10 -4.88 -0.56
C VAL A 73 4.93 -5.36 -2.00
N LEU A 74 5.41 -6.56 -2.33
CA LEU A 74 5.23 -7.16 -3.64
C LEU A 74 3.76 -7.32 -4.00
N SER A 75 2.92 -7.78 -3.06
CA SER A 75 1.48 -7.89 -3.29
C SER A 75 0.83 -6.53 -3.58
N GLY A 76 1.25 -5.47 -2.89
CA GLY A 76 0.82 -4.09 -3.16
C GLY A 76 1.19 -3.64 -4.58
N PHE A 77 2.42 -3.91 -5.02
CA PHE A 77 2.83 -3.62 -6.39
C PHE A 77 2.07 -4.43 -7.44
N VAL A 78 1.76 -5.70 -7.17
CA VAL A 78 0.92 -6.52 -8.08
C VAL A 78 -0.45 -5.88 -8.27
N LEU A 79 -1.09 -5.40 -7.19
CA LEU A 79 -2.37 -4.69 -7.28
C LEU A 79 -2.25 -3.42 -8.13
N LEU A 80 -1.20 -2.62 -7.94
CA LEU A 80 -0.94 -1.44 -8.77
C LEU A 80 -0.81 -1.81 -10.25
N VAL A 81 0.01 -2.82 -10.58
CA VAL A 81 0.21 -3.28 -11.95
C VAL A 81 -1.09 -3.75 -12.60
N VAL A 82 -1.89 -4.53 -11.88
CA VAL A 82 -3.21 -4.99 -12.37
C VAL A 82 -4.13 -3.79 -12.63
N GLY A 83 -4.13 -2.79 -11.75
CA GLY A 83 -4.89 -1.57 -11.92
C GLY A 83 -4.46 -0.79 -13.16
N PHE A 84 -3.16 -0.54 -13.33
CA PHE A 84 -2.65 0.17 -14.49
C PHE A 84 -2.87 -0.59 -15.81
N ARG A 85 -2.79 -1.93 -15.81
CA ARG A 85 -3.13 -2.74 -16.99
C ARG A 85 -4.57 -2.53 -17.44
N ARG A 86 -5.53 -2.50 -16.50
CA ARG A 86 -6.93 -2.20 -16.80
C ARG A 86 -7.12 -0.80 -17.38
N ILE A 87 -6.37 0.21 -16.90
CA ILE A 87 -6.41 1.56 -17.50
C ILE A 87 -5.92 1.52 -18.95
N ARG A 88 -4.86 0.77 -19.23
CA ARG A 88 -4.32 0.64 -20.59
C ARG A 88 -5.34 -0.01 -21.53
N GLU A 89 -6.06 -1.04 -21.07
CA GLU A 89 -7.11 -1.71 -21.85
C GLU A 89 -8.30 -0.79 -22.16
N LEU A 90 -8.57 0.22 -21.33
CA LEU A 90 -9.62 1.22 -21.59
C LEU A 90 -9.27 2.25 -22.66
N LYS A 91 -7.98 2.41 -22.98
CA LYS A 91 -7.49 3.33 -24.02
C LYS A 91 -7.33 2.66 -25.38
N ALA A 92 -7.41 1.33 -25.44
CA ALA A 92 -7.34 0.54 -26.67
C ALA A 92 -8.74 0.37 -27.27
#